data_AF-A0A946QML2-F1
#
_entry.id   AF-A0A946QML2-F1
#
_cell.length_a   1.000
_cell.length_b   1.000
_cell.length_c   1.000
_cell.angle_alpha   90.00
_cell.angle_beta   90.00
_cell.angle_gamma   90.00
#
_symmetry.space_group_name_H-M   'P 1'
#
loop_
_entity.id
_entity.type
_entity.pdbx_description
1 polymer ?
#
loop_
_entity_poly.entity_id
_entity_poly.type
_entity_poly.pdbx_seq_one_letter_code
_entity_poly.pdbx_strand_id
1 'polypeptide(L)'
;MAQTSNCPVPDQPSLNWHLRNSTKAPDDLRHLISDVARSAKYISYAIQTTDTGLSGNTNSFGEDQLKLDELSDDVIRENLCENGTVCCYISEEKDDVIELDPDGKFTIVFDPLDGSSLVDANFSIGSIFGIYEGGDIIGKTPRDQVAALYVLYGPRTLLVYSCGNGTGVHEFILNDVGEFKLLRSHMGVADEAKNYSPGNLRAVTTNKQYNVAVEGWMADEKTLRYSGCMVADIHHILSKGQGIFSNIGGGEDSKYPDGKLRHVFECGPFAYLVEEAGGLSSDGVQSILDKKITDVDQRTAIIIGSKNEVEKTVGILSA
;
A
#
# COMPACT_ATOMS: atom_id res chain seq x y z
N MET A 1 43.51 19.73 -16.36
CA MET A 1 42.44 19.65 -15.34
C MET A 1 41.23 19.07 -16.05
N ALA A 2 40.86 17.83 -15.75
CA ALA A 2 39.63 17.26 -16.31
C ALA A 2 38.46 18.01 -15.67
N GLN A 3 37.70 18.75 -16.47
CA GLN A 3 36.42 19.29 -16.03
C GLN A 3 35.51 18.08 -15.80
N THR A 4 35.22 17.79 -14.53
CA THR A 4 34.13 16.89 -14.17
C THR A 4 32.83 17.60 -14.55
N SER A 5 32.39 17.44 -15.80
CA SER A 5 31.04 17.82 -16.20
C SER A 5 30.09 16.85 -15.50
N ASN A 6 29.56 17.26 -14.35
CA ASN A 6 28.49 16.51 -13.71
C ASN A 6 27.33 16.40 -14.71
N CYS A 7 26.81 15.19 -14.92
CA CYS A 7 25.58 15.01 -15.70
C CYS A 7 24.49 15.91 -15.10
N PRO A 8 23.72 16.64 -15.92
CA PRO A 8 22.67 17.51 -15.42
C PRO A 8 21.62 16.68 -14.67
N VAL A 9 21.14 17.20 -13.55
CA VAL A 9 20.01 16.63 -12.82
C VAL A 9 18.76 16.80 -13.68
N PRO A 10 17.99 15.72 -13.95
CA PRO A 10 16.76 15.85 -14.73
C PRO A 10 15.75 16.76 -14.02
N ASP A 11 15.06 17.62 -14.76
CA ASP A 11 14.00 18.50 -14.23
C ASP A 11 12.89 17.69 -13.55
N GLN A 12 12.58 16.51 -14.11
CA GLN A 12 11.68 15.53 -13.52
C GLN A 12 12.39 14.16 -13.50
N PRO A 13 12.99 13.76 -12.37
CA PRO A 13 13.68 12.48 -12.26
C PRO A 13 12.79 11.27 -12.58
N SER A 14 13.35 10.24 -13.21
CA SER A 14 12.70 8.93 -13.26
C SER A 14 12.82 8.21 -11.91
N LEU A 15 11.96 7.22 -11.68
CA LEU A 15 12.03 6.36 -10.49
C LEU A 15 13.44 5.79 -10.25
N ASN A 16 14.04 5.18 -11.28
CA ASN A 16 15.38 4.60 -11.19
C ASN A 16 16.46 5.66 -10.86
N TRP A 17 16.38 6.84 -11.47
CA TRP A 17 17.30 7.93 -11.13
C TRP A 17 17.15 8.35 -9.66
N HIS A 18 15.91 8.49 -9.19
CA HIS A 18 15.63 8.93 -7.81
C HIS A 18 16.09 7.90 -6.78
N LEU A 19 15.81 6.61 -7.02
CA LEU A 19 16.28 5.51 -6.19
C LEU A 19 17.81 5.50 -6.06
N ARG A 20 18.52 5.71 -7.18
CA ARG A 20 19.98 5.71 -7.19
C ARG A 20 20.60 6.95 -6.52
N ASN A 21 20.07 8.13 -6.79
CA ASN A 21 20.76 9.39 -6.45
C ASN A 21 20.20 10.06 -5.20
N SER A 22 18.89 9.97 -4.95
CA SER A 22 18.22 10.65 -3.84
C SER A 22 18.10 9.75 -2.62
N THR A 23 17.51 8.56 -2.77
CA THR A 23 17.37 7.61 -1.64
C THR A 23 18.62 6.74 -1.46
N LYS A 24 19.46 6.61 -2.50
CA LYS A 24 20.67 5.77 -2.52
C LYS A 24 20.35 4.31 -2.16
N ALA A 25 19.22 3.81 -2.64
CA ALA A 25 18.82 2.43 -2.46
C ALA A 25 19.93 1.48 -2.98
N PRO A 26 20.24 0.38 -2.26
CA PRO A 26 21.12 -0.67 -2.76
C PRO A 26 20.69 -1.15 -4.14
N ASP A 27 21.64 -1.57 -4.99
CA ASP A 27 21.35 -1.92 -6.37
C ASP A 27 20.29 -3.04 -6.49
N ASP A 28 20.35 -4.07 -5.65
CA ASP A 28 19.38 -5.17 -5.64
C ASP A 28 17.97 -4.68 -5.30
N LEU A 29 17.83 -3.86 -4.25
CA LEU A 29 16.55 -3.26 -3.86
C LEU A 29 16.02 -2.32 -4.96
N ARG A 30 16.90 -1.55 -5.60
CA ARG A 30 16.53 -0.67 -6.71
C ARG A 30 15.98 -1.47 -7.89
N HIS A 31 16.59 -2.62 -8.21
CA HIS A 31 16.11 -3.49 -9.28
C HIS A 31 14.75 -4.08 -8.94
N LEU A 32 14.57 -4.60 -7.72
CA LEU A 32 13.27 -5.09 -7.25
C LEU A 32 12.16 -4.03 -7.33
N ILE A 33 12.40 -2.81 -6.84
CA ILE A 33 11.43 -1.71 -6.94
C ILE A 33 11.13 -1.36 -8.40
N SER A 34 12.13 -1.44 -9.29
CA SER A 34 11.95 -1.19 -10.72
C SER A 34 11.10 -2.27 -11.41
N ASP A 35 11.20 -3.53 -10.97
CA ASP A 35 10.38 -4.63 -11.48
C ASP A 35 8.94 -4.55 -10.95
N VAL A 36 8.73 -4.14 -9.70
CA VAL A 36 7.37 -3.81 -9.22
C VAL A 36 6.77 -2.67 -10.03
N ALA A 37 7.55 -1.63 -10.32
CA ALA A 37 7.10 -0.55 -11.20
C ALA A 37 6.85 -1.01 -12.65
N ARG A 38 7.50 -2.09 -13.11
CA ARG A 38 7.20 -2.71 -14.40
C ARG A 38 5.87 -3.46 -14.34
N SER A 39 5.64 -4.30 -13.34
CA SER A 39 4.36 -4.98 -13.09
C SER A 39 3.19 -4.00 -13.06
N ALA A 40 3.37 -2.87 -12.37
CA ALA A 40 2.39 -1.81 -12.26
C ALA A 40 1.91 -1.25 -13.61
N LYS A 41 2.79 -1.21 -14.63
CA LYS A 41 2.42 -0.73 -15.98
C LYS A 41 1.54 -1.74 -16.70
N TYR A 42 1.85 -3.02 -16.59
CA TYR A 42 1.05 -4.10 -17.16
C TYR A 42 -0.33 -4.14 -16.53
N ILE A 43 -0.41 -4.09 -15.19
CA ILE A 43 -1.69 -4.04 -14.46
C ILE A 43 -2.49 -2.79 -14.85
N SER A 44 -1.85 -1.61 -14.88
CA SER A 44 -2.50 -0.37 -15.31
C SER A 44 -3.07 -0.46 -16.73
N TYR A 45 -2.37 -1.13 -17.65
CA TYR A 45 -2.85 -1.35 -19.00
C TYR A 45 -4.02 -2.33 -19.00
N ALA A 46 -3.90 -3.45 -18.30
CA ALA A 46 -4.96 -4.46 -18.19
C ALA A 46 -6.26 -3.88 -17.63
N ILE A 47 -6.19 -3.04 -16.59
CA ILE A 47 -7.36 -2.33 -16.03
C ILE A 47 -8.08 -1.48 -17.10
N GLN A 48 -7.33 -0.83 -17.99
CA GLN A 48 -7.89 0.08 -18.99
C GLN A 48 -8.47 -0.65 -20.21
N THR A 49 -8.00 -1.87 -20.49
CA THR A 49 -8.30 -2.57 -21.75
C THR A 49 -9.15 -3.83 -21.58
N THR A 50 -9.23 -4.37 -20.37
CA THR A 50 -9.99 -5.60 -20.10
C THR A 50 -11.48 -5.26 -19.92
N ASP A 51 -12.35 -5.94 -20.66
CA ASP A 51 -13.80 -5.82 -20.49
C ASP A 51 -14.20 -6.67 -19.28
N THR A 52 -14.69 -6.02 -18.21
CA THR A 52 -14.97 -6.69 -16.93
C THR A 52 -16.32 -7.39 -16.90
N GLY A 53 -17.03 -7.48 -18.05
CA GLY A 53 -18.21 -8.33 -18.19
C GLY A 53 -19.44 -7.67 -18.82
N LEU A 54 -19.29 -6.63 -19.65
CA LEU A 54 -20.43 -6.09 -20.43
C LEU A 54 -20.50 -6.60 -21.87
N SER A 55 -19.44 -7.20 -22.39
CA SER A 55 -19.53 -8.00 -23.60
C SER A 55 -18.84 -9.35 -23.40
N GLY A 56 -19.52 -10.44 -23.71
CA GLY A 56 -18.98 -11.80 -23.69
C GLY A 56 -17.94 -12.04 -24.79
N ASN A 57 -16.99 -11.12 -24.94
CA ASN A 57 -15.90 -11.20 -25.89
C ASN A 57 -14.61 -11.53 -25.15
N THR A 58 -13.91 -12.50 -25.72
CA THR A 58 -12.58 -12.96 -25.39
C THR A 58 -11.62 -11.77 -25.22
N ASN A 59 -10.81 -11.80 -24.16
CA ASN A 59 -9.64 -10.93 -24.07
C ASN A 59 -8.81 -11.10 -25.35
N SER A 60 -8.23 -10.01 -25.86
CA SER A 60 -7.45 -10.00 -27.11
C SER A 60 -6.20 -10.90 -27.08
N PHE A 61 -5.96 -11.59 -25.95
CA PHE A 61 -4.88 -12.52 -25.69
C PHE A 61 -5.29 -14.01 -25.75
N GLY A 62 -6.55 -14.34 -26.07
CA GLY A 62 -6.95 -15.72 -26.38
C GLY A 62 -7.02 -16.69 -25.19
N GLU A 63 -6.97 -16.18 -23.96
CA GLU A 63 -7.16 -16.94 -22.74
C GLU A 63 -8.62 -16.84 -22.24
N ASP A 64 -9.03 -17.81 -21.42
CA ASP A 64 -10.27 -17.71 -20.63
C ASP A 64 -10.26 -16.37 -19.87
N GLN A 65 -11.43 -15.78 -19.63
CA GLN A 65 -11.54 -14.48 -18.94
C GLN A 65 -11.06 -14.63 -17.48
N LEU A 66 -9.75 -14.48 -17.27
CA LEU A 66 -9.12 -14.36 -15.96
C LEU A 66 -9.68 -13.13 -15.27
N LYS A 67 -9.94 -13.25 -13.97
CA LYS A 67 -10.30 -12.09 -13.16
C LYS A 67 -9.06 -11.19 -13.00
N LEU A 68 -9.29 -9.90 -12.82
CA LEU A 68 -8.21 -8.91 -12.82
C LEU A 68 -7.26 -9.06 -11.62
N ASP A 69 -7.74 -9.59 -10.50
CA ASP A 69 -6.96 -9.98 -9.33
C ASP A 69 -5.95 -11.09 -9.67
N GLU A 70 -6.42 -12.19 -10.27
CA GLU A 70 -5.59 -13.31 -10.74
C GLU A 70 -4.55 -12.85 -11.78
N LEU A 71 -4.96 -12.02 -12.74
CA LEU A 71 -4.05 -11.44 -13.73
C LEU A 71 -2.97 -10.57 -13.07
N SER A 72 -3.34 -9.79 -12.06
CA SER A 72 -2.40 -8.91 -11.36
C SER A 72 -1.38 -9.71 -10.56
N ASP A 73 -1.79 -10.79 -9.90
CA ASP A 73 -0.91 -11.74 -9.21
C ASP A 73 0.09 -12.37 -10.19
N ASP A 74 -0.39 -12.86 -11.33
CA ASP A 74 0.46 -13.50 -12.35
C ASP A 74 1.50 -12.54 -12.95
N VAL A 75 1.09 -11.31 -13.28
CA VAL A 75 2.01 -10.28 -13.77
C VAL A 75 3.10 -9.97 -12.75
N ILE A 76 2.75 -9.88 -11.46
CA ILE A 76 3.73 -9.65 -10.40
C ILE A 76 4.67 -10.85 -10.29
N ARG A 77 4.12 -12.06 -10.19
CA ARG A 77 4.87 -13.32 -10.11
C ARG A 77 5.88 -13.46 -11.24
N GLU A 78 5.48 -13.23 -12.49
CA GLU A 78 6.37 -13.35 -13.65
C GLU A 78 7.57 -12.40 -13.57
N ASN A 79 7.35 -11.13 -13.22
CA ASN A 79 8.44 -10.17 -13.06
C ASN A 79 9.35 -10.52 -11.87
N LEU A 80 8.79 -11.08 -10.78
CA LEU A 80 9.58 -11.55 -9.63
C LEU A 80 10.44 -12.76 -9.98
N CYS A 81 9.94 -13.69 -10.80
CA CYS A 81 10.73 -14.84 -11.29
C CYS A 81 11.94 -14.42 -12.14
N GLU A 82 11.85 -13.29 -12.85
CA GLU A 82 12.96 -12.75 -13.66
C GLU A 82 13.98 -11.94 -12.84
N ASN A 83 13.61 -11.46 -11.64
CA ASN A 83 14.38 -10.47 -10.89
C ASN A 83 15.69 -11.02 -10.27
N GLY A 84 15.68 -12.27 -9.78
CA GLY A 84 16.85 -12.93 -9.17
C GLY A 84 17.34 -12.36 -7.84
N THR A 85 16.64 -11.39 -7.22
CA THR A 85 16.98 -10.85 -5.88
C THR A 85 15.95 -11.22 -4.81
N VAL A 86 14.88 -11.89 -5.18
CA VAL A 86 13.77 -12.27 -4.30
C VAL A 86 13.81 -13.77 -4.02
N CYS A 87 13.84 -14.13 -2.74
CA CYS A 87 13.88 -15.53 -2.32
C CYS A 87 12.52 -16.16 -2.17
N CYS A 88 11.53 -15.38 -1.76
CA CYS A 88 10.14 -15.83 -1.72
C CYS A 88 9.20 -14.63 -1.80
N TYR A 89 7.95 -14.90 -2.11
CA TYR A 89 6.88 -13.92 -2.01
C TYR A 89 5.65 -14.45 -1.28
N ILE A 90 4.83 -13.52 -0.80
CA ILE A 90 3.54 -13.80 -0.16
C ILE A 90 2.52 -12.89 -0.83
N SER A 91 1.44 -13.48 -1.34
CA SER A 91 0.37 -12.78 -2.06
C SER A 91 -0.95 -12.97 -1.32
N GLU A 92 -1.84 -11.97 -1.36
CA GLU A 92 -3.22 -12.11 -0.88
C GLU A 92 -3.98 -13.24 -1.58
N GLU A 93 -3.59 -13.57 -2.82
CA GLU A 93 -4.25 -14.56 -3.69
C GLU A 93 -3.72 -15.99 -3.51
N LYS A 94 -2.76 -16.21 -2.59
CA LYS A 94 -2.14 -17.51 -2.32
C LYS A 94 -2.12 -17.80 -0.82
N ASP A 95 -2.50 -19.03 -0.46
CA ASP A 95 -2.50 -19.48 0.94
C ASP A 95 -1.08 -19.76 1.49
N ASP A 96 -0.09 -19.95 0.61
CA ASP A 96 1.27 -20.39 0.97
C ASP A 96 2.34 -19.35 0.59
N VAL A 97 3.47 -19.39 1.32
CA VAL A 97 4.70 -18.70 0.93
C VAL A 97 5.26 -19.36 -0.34
N ILE A 98 5.48 -18.58 -1.39
CA ILE A 98 5.99 -19.10 -2.67
C ILE A 98 7.49 -18.84 -2.76
N GLU A 99 8.27 -19.92 -2.80
CA GLU A 99 9.72 -19.86 -2.98
C GLU A 99 10.09 -19.53 -4.43
N LEU A 100 11.09 -18.67 -4.60
CA LEU A 100 11.66 -18.27 -5.88
C LEU A 100 13.14 -18.68 -5.94
N ASP A 101 14.06 -17.75 -5.67
CA ASP A 101 15.50 -17.99 -5.71
C ASP A 101 16.07 -18.14 -4.29
N PRO A 102 16.56 -19.32 -3.86
CA PRO A 102 17.13 -19.51 -2.54
C PRO A 102 18.29 -18.55 -2.18
N ASP A 103 18.99 -18.01 -3.18
CA ASP A 103 20.08 -17.03 -2.99
C ASP A 103 19.58 -15.57 -3.02
N GLY A 104 18.27 -15.36 -3.23
CA GLY A 104 17.61 -14.08 -3.16
C GLY A 104 17.74 -13.42 -1.79
N LYS A 105 17.85 -12.10 -1.78
CA LYS A 105 18.08 -11.30 -0.57
C LYS A 105 16.80 -10.83 0.11
N PHE A 106 15.68 -10.82 -0.62
CA PHE A 106 14.45 -10.19 -0.15
C PHE A 106 13.27 -11.16 -0.15
N THR A 107 12.37 -10.97 0.80
CA THR A 107 10.96 -11.41 0.70
C THR A 107 10.11 -10.22 0.30
N ILE A 108 9.22 -10.40 -0.66
CA ILE A 108 8.20 -9.40 -1.01
C ILE A 108 6.81 -9.90 -0.64
N VAL A 109 6.03 -9.04 0.01
CA VAL A 109 4.63 -9.33 0.35
C VAL A 109 3.74 -8.36 -0.40
N PHE A 110 2.61 -8.81 -0.95
CA PHE A 110 1.77 -7.92 -1.74
C PHE A 110 0.28 -8.29 -1.76
N ASP A 111 -0.54 -7.25 -1.87
CA ASP A 111 -1.91 -7.33 -2.37
C ASP A 111 -1.86 -6.93 -3.84
N PRO A 112 -2.10 -7.86 -4.77
CA PRO A 112 -1.98 -7.57 -6.19
C PRO A 112 -3.05 -6.60 -6.67
N LEU A 113 -4.23 -6.56 -6.04
CA LEU A 113 -5.33 -5.69 -6.44
C LEU A 113 -6.32 -5.38 -5.29
N ASP A 114 -5.94 -4.44 -4.41
CA ASP A 114 -6.82 -3.86 -3.41
C ASP A 114 -8.00 -3.12 -4.08
N GLY A 115 -9.20 -3.38 -3.57
CA GLY A 115 -10.43 -2.83 -4.10
C GLY A 115 -10.94 -3.56 -5.35
N SER A 116 -10.56 -4.81 -5.59
CA SER A 116 -11.06 -5.65 -6.71
C SER A 116 -12.58 -5.60 -6.88
N SER A 117 -13.35 -5.57 -5.78
CA SER A 117 -14.83 -5.42 -5.82
C SER A 117 -15.35 -4.11 -6.41
N LEU A 118 -14.47 -3.13 -6.65
CA LEU A 118 -14.78 -1.81 -7.16
C LEU A 118 -14.44 -1.64 -8.64
N VAL A 119 -13.83 -2.67 -9.26
CA VAL A 119 -13.44 -2.69 -10.67
C VAL A 119 -14.64 -2.38 -11.59
N ASP A 120 -15.75 -3.11 -11.43
CA ASP A 120 -16.96 -2.91 -12.24
C ASP A 120 -17.64 -1.56 -12.02
N ALA A 121 -17.41 -0.94 -10.86
CA ALA A 121 -17.90 0.40 -10.56
C ALA A 121 -17.01 1.51 -11.16
N ASN A 122 -15.90 1.15 -11.80
CA ASN A 122 -14.90 2.05 -12.37
C ASN A 122 -14.35 3.05 -11.33
N PHE A 123 -14.15 2.57 -10.11
CA PHE A 123 -13.54 3.33 -9.02
C PHE A 123 -12.02 3.15 -9.03
N SER A 124 -11.32 3.99 -8.28
CA SER A 124 -9.87 3.82 -8.10
C SER A 124 -9.58 2.60 -7.22
N ILE A 125 -8.61 1.81 -7.66
CA ILE A 125 -8.11 0.58 -7.03
C ILE A 125 -6.59 0.66 -6.91
N GLY A 126 -5.91 -0.35 -6.36
CA GLY A 126 -4.45 -0.29 -6.24
C GLY A 126 -3.77 -1.61 -5.97
N SER A 127 -2.44 -1.60 -5.97
CA SER A 127 -1.62 -2.73 -5.50
C SER A 127 -0.77 -2.26 -4.32
N ILE A 128 -0.50 -3.13 -3.36
CA ILE A 128 0.24 -2.82 -2.13
C ILE A 128 1.42 -3.76 -2.03
N PHE A 129 2.59 -3.26 -1.61
CA PHE A 129 3.81 -4.05 -1.51
C PHE A 129 4.61 -3.68 -0.25
N GLY A 130 5.11 -4.69 0.46
CA GLY A 130 6.14 -4.57 1.49
C GLY A 130 7.35 -5.43 1.14
N ILE A 131 8.56 -4.96 1.46
CA ILE A 131 9.82 -5.65 1.13
C ILE A 131 10.62 -5.82 2.41
N TYR A 132 11.04 -7.05 2.71
CA TYR A 132 11.86 -7.42 3.87
C TYR A 132 13.19 -8.02 3.40
N GLU A 133 14.25 -7.86 4.17
CA GLU A 133 15.52 -8.60 3.96
C GLU A 133 15.46 -10.02 4.56
N GLY A 134 16.05 -11.01 3.88
CA GLY A 134 16.01 -12.42 4.24
C GLY A 134 14.70 -13.11 3.83
N GLY A 135 14.60 -14.43 4.06
CA GLY A 135 13.50 -15.26 3.52
C GLY A 135 12.33 -15.58 4.45
N ASP A 136 12.48 -15.43 5.76
CA ASP A 136 11.36 -15.63 6.70
C ASP A 136 10.90 -14.28 7.28
N ILE A 137 9.59 -14.04 7.24
CA ILE A 137 8.96 -12.86 7.85
C ILE A 137 8.27 -13.20 9.16
N ILE A 138 8.08 -14.48 9.49
CA ILE A 138 7.47 -14.89 10.74
C ILE A 138 8.37 -14.45 11.89
N GLY A 139 7.78 -13.75 12.83
CA GLY A 139 8.45 -13.17 13.97
C GLY A 139 9.11 -11.82 13.75
N LYS A 140 9.15 -11.32 12.51
CA LYS A 140 9.46 -9.91 12.23
C LYS A 140 8.26 -9.01 12.56
N THR A 141 8.48 -7.71 12.52
CA THR A 141 7.40 -6.72 12.55
C THR A 141 7.44 -5.87 11.27
N PRO A 142 6.37 -5.13 10.92
CA PRO A 142 6.39 -4.25 9.75
C PRO A 142 7.49 -3.17 9.80
N ARG A 143 8.09 -2.91 10.97
CA ARG A 143 9.28 -2.05 11.11
C ARG A 143 10.52 -2.62 10.42
N ASP A 144 10.60 -3.94 10.24
CA ASP A 144 11.71 -4.64 9.58
C ASP A 144 11.66 -4.56 8.05
N GLN A 145 10.64 -3.89 7.48
CA GLN A 145 10.61 -3.61 6.04
C GLN A 145 11.79 -2.70 5.66
N VAL A 146 12.43 -3.00 4.54
CA VAL A 146 13.47 -2.14 3.93
C VAL A 146 12.89 -1.19 2.89
N ALA A 147 11.71 -1.50 2.38
CA ALA A 147 10.91 -0.60 1.56
C ALA A 147 9.44 -1.02 1.60
N ALA A 148 8.56 -0.05 1.38
CA ALA A 148 7.15 -0.29 1.12
C ALA A 148 6.70 0.63 -0.01
N LEU A 149 5.67 0.20 -0.73
CA LEU A 149 5.12 0.94 -1.86
C LEU A 149 3.71 0.52 -2.17
N TYR A 150 2.96 1.44 -2.77
CA TYR A 150 1.67 1.14 -3.38
C TYR A 150 1.55 1.81 -4.74
N VAL A 151 0.68 1.27 -5.56
CA VAL A 151 0.30 1.84 -6.84
C VAL A 151 -1.19 2.16 -6.79
N LEU A 152 -1.56 3.40 -7.07
CA LEU A 152 -2.95 3.80 -7.25
C LEU A 152 -3.29 3.78 -8.75
N TYR A 153 -4.27 2.96 -9.13
CA TYR A 153 -4.87 2.94 -10.45
C TYR A 153 -6.16 3.76 -10.42
N GLY A 154 -6.00 5.07 -10.59
CA GLY A 154 -7.13 6.01 -10.69
C GLY A 154 -7.19 6.68 -12.06
N PRO A 155 -7.72 7.91 -12.15
CA PRO A 155 -7.63 8.72 -13.36
C PRO A 155 -6.18 8.96 -13.84
N ARG A 156 -5.22 8.79 -12.93
CA ARG A 156 -3.78 8.76 -13.19
C ARG A 156 -3.22 7.56 -12.44
N THR A 157 -2.22 6.91 -13.03
CA THR A 157 -1.48 5.84 -12.34
C THR A 157 -0.34 6.46 -11.54
N LEU A 158 -0.40 6.29 -10.22
CA LEU A 158 0.57 6.86 -9.28
C LEU A 158 1.30 5.73 -8.55
N LEU A 159 2.62 5.82 -8.43
CA LEU A 159 3.43 4.94 -7.59
C LEU A 159 3.96 5.75 -6.42
N VAL A 160 3.72 5.29 -5.20
CA VAL A 160 4.21 5.93 -3.98
C VAL A 160 5.07 4.94 -3.23
N TYR A 161 6.25 5.36 -2.80
CA TYR A 161 7.18 4.47 -2.10
C TYR A 161 7.98 5.19 -1.00
N SER A 162 8.57 4.36 -0.13
CA SER A 162 9.67 4.76 0.74
C SER A 162 10.69 3.62 0.91
N CYS A 163 11.96 3.97 1.13
CA CYS A 163 13.02 3.07 1.60
C CYS A 163 13.34 3.27 3.09
N GLY A 164 12.46 3.97 3.84
CA GLY A 164 12.60 4.27 5.27
C GLY A 164 13.82 5.10 5.61
N ASN A 165 14.25 5.00 6.87
CA ASN A 165 15.46 5.63 7.41
C ASN A 165 15.53 7.16 7.19
N GLY A 166 14.38 7.84 7.17
CA GLY A 166 14.29 9.28 6.94
C GLY A 166 14.50 9.68 5.48
N THR A 167 14.47 8.74 4.55
CA THR A 167 14.49 9.04 3.10
C THR A 167 13.17 9.65 2.65
N GLY A 168 12.10 9.52 3.44
CA GLY A 168 10.79 10.11 3.19
C GLY A 168 9.93 9.28 2.23
N VAL A 169 8.73 9.79 1.97
CA VAL A 169 7.75 9.19 1.04
C VAL A 169 7.68 10.01 -0.23
N HIS A 170 7.75 9.34 -1.38
CA HIS A 170 7.82 9.99 -2.70
C HIS A 170 6.76 9.44 -3.63
N GLU A 171 6.14 10.34 -4.40
CA GLU A 171 5.11 10.00 -5.38
C GLU A 171 5.62 10.22 -6.81
N PHE A 172 5.33 9.25 -7.65
CA PHE A 172 5.62 9.23 -9.07
C PHE A 172 4.33 9.10 -9.87
N ILE A 173 4.30 9.74 -11.03
CA ILE A 173 3.22 9.60 -12.00
C ILE A 173 3.71 8.83 -13.22
N LEU A 174 2.91 7.88 -13.70
CA LEU A 174 3.13 7.21 -14.97
C LEU A 174 2.78 8.16 -16.13
N ASN A 175 3.71 8.38 -17.04
CA ASN A 175 3.49 9.18 -18.24
C ASN A 175 3.12 8.31 -19.46
N ASP A 176 2.76 8.97 -20.57
CA ASP A 176 2.25 8.32 -21.80
C ASP A 176 3.27 7.42 -22.51
N VAL A 177 4.57 7.56 -22.20
CA VAL A 177 5.64 6.71 -22.75
C VAL A 177 6.03 5.57 -21.80
N GLY A 178 5.27 5.38 -20.71
CA GLY A 178 5.47 4.29 -19.77
C GLY A 178 6.60 4.51 -18.77
N GLU A 179 6.97 5.74 -18.44
CA GLU A 179 7.94 6.06 -17.40
C GLU A 179 7.26 6.63 -16.14
N PHE A 180 7.69 6.16 -14.97
CA PHE A 180 7.36 6.80 -13.70
C PHE A 180 8.28 8.00 -13.46
N LYS A 181 7.68 9.19 -13.39
CA LYS A 181 8.36 10.48 -13.20
C LYS A 181 7.99 11.07 -11.84
N LEU A 182 8.98 11.60 -11.12
CA LEU A 182 8.76 12.18 -9.79
C LEU A 182 7.72 13.30 -9.86
N LEU A 183 6.68 13.21 -9.05
CA LEU A 183 5.59 14.18 -8.95
C LEU A 183 5.69 14.98 -7.64
N ARG A 184 5.87 14.30 -6.51
CA ARG A 184 6.09 14.92 -5.19
C ARG A 184 7.20 14.18 -4.45
N SER A 185 8.05 14.95 -3.77
CA SER A 185 9.08 14.40 -2.87
C SER A 185 8.75 14.75 -1.44
N HIS A 186 9.13 13.88 -0.50
CA HIS A 186 8.95 14.09 0.94
C HIS A 186 7.51 14.46 1.32
N MET A 187 6.55 13.61 0.94
CA MET A 187 5.17 13.73 1.40
C MET A 187 5.14 13.68 2.93
N GLY A 188 4.32 14.54 3.54
CA GLY A 188 4.19 14.65 4.99
C GLY A 188 2.73 14.63 5.42
N VAL A 189 2.49 14.11 6.63
CA VAL A 189 1.18 14.09 7.28
C VAL A 189 1.24 15.00 8.51
N ALA A 190 0.34 15.98 8.58
CA ALA A 190 0.21 16.87 9.72
C ALA A 190 -0.47 16.17 10.92
N ASP A 191 -0.21 16.67 12.13
CA ASP A 191 -0.73 16.10 13.37
C ASP A 191 -2.26 16.14 13.49
N GLU A 192 -2.91 17.12 12.82
CA GLU A 192 -4.35 17.35 12.90
C GLU A 192 -5.11 16.85 11.67
N ALA A 193 -6.18 16.10 11.89
CA ALA A 193 -7.06 15.61 10.83
C ALA A 193 -8.21 16.58 10.52
N LYS A 194 -8.55 16.71 9.24
CA LYS A 194 -9.75 17.37 8.71
C LYS A 194 -10.63 16.43 7.87
N ASN A 195 -10.12 15.27 7.48
CA ASN A 195 -10.88 14.23 6.78
C ASN A 195 -10.89 12.93 7.59
N TYR A 196 -11.93 12.12 7.43
CA TYR A 196 -11.99 10.79 8.02
C TYR A 196 -12.53 9.75 7.03
N SER A 197 -12.06 8.51 7.17
CA SER A 197 -12.38 7.38 6.31
C SER A 197 -12.67 6.11 7.14
N PRO A 198 -13.96 5.80 7.42
CA PRO A 198 -14.32 4.65 8.25
C PRO A 198 -14.39 3.35 7.42
N GLY A 199 -13.23 2.72 7.21
CA GLY A 199 -13.03 1.46 6.48
C GLY A 199 -13.81 0.25 6.99
N ASN A 200 -14.40 0.32 8.18
CA ASN A 200 -15.38 -0.67 8.66
C ASN A 200 -16.52 0.00 9.43
N LEU A 201 -17.30 0.87 8.78
CA LEU A 201 -18.41 1.58 9.43
C LEU A 201 -19.44 0.65 10.10
N ARG A 202 -19.60 -0.60 9.65
CA ARG A 202 -20.51 -1.56 10.28
C ARG A 202 -20.14 -1.87 11.74
N ALA A 203 -18.87 -1.72 12.12
CA ALA A 203 -18.43 -1.96 13.48
C ALA A 203 -19.08 -1.00 14.50
N VAL A 204 -19.66 0.14 14.10
CA VAL A 204 -20.35 1.03 15.04
C VAL A 204 -21.56 0.38 15.74
N THR A 205 -22.13 -0.67 15.15
CA THR A 205 -23.29 -1.38 15.74
C THR A 205 -22.89 -2.33 16.86
N THR A 206 -21.64 -2.79 16.88
CA THR A 206 -21.13 -3.79 17.84
C THR A 206 -20.02 -3.22 18.72
N ASN A 207 -19.38 -2.12 18.31
CA ASN A 207 -18.34 -1.41 19.04
C ASN A 207 -18.79 0.02 19.37
N LYS A 208 -19.25 0.22 20.61
CA LYS A 208 -19.80 1.50 21.09
C LYS A 208 -18.75 2.61 21.10
N GLN A 209 -17.53 2.30 21.50
CA GLN A 209 -16.42 3.26 21.50
C GLN A 209 -16.09 3.72 20.09
N TYR A 210 -16.12 2.81 19.10
CA TYR A 210 -15.94 3.20 17.71
C TYR A 210 -17.08 4.10 17.21
N ASN A 211 -18.33 3.85 17.63
CA ASN A 211 -19.44 4.78 17.35
C ASN A 211 -19.16 6.18 17.93
N VAL A 212 -18.64 6.28 19.16
CA VAL A 212 -18.26 7.56 19.77
C VAL A 212 -17.17 8.27 18.95
N ALA A 213 -16.17 7.55 18.43
CA ALA A 213 -15.15 8.14 17.57
C ALA A 213 -15.74 8.70 16.26
N VAL A 214 -16.62 7.93 15.59
CA VAL A 214 -17.28 8.35 14.35
C VAL A 214 -18.22 9.55 14.58
N GLU A 215 -19.01 9.54 15.65
CA GLU A 215 -19.84 10.67 16.05
C GLU A 215 -19.00 11.91 16.37
N GLY A 216 -17.85 11.72 17.03
CA GLY A 216 -16.87 12.77 17.28
C GLY A 216 -16.34 13.41 16.01
N TRP A 217 -16.00 12.62 14.98
CA TRP A 217 -15.57 13.17 13.69
C TRP A 217 -16.66 13.97 12.99
N MET A 218 -17.91 13.53 13.07
CA MET A 218 -19.05 14.28 12.53
C MET A 218 -19.30 15.58 13.31
N ALA A 219 -19.22 15.55 14.65
CA ALA A 219 -19.38 16.72 15.50
C ALA A 219 -18.25 17.75 15.33
N ASP A 220 -17.02 17.29 15.07
CA ASP A 220 -15.86 18.12 14.74
C ASP A 220 -15.91 18.66 13.28
N GLU A 221 -17.00 18.42 12.54
CA GLU A 221 -17.19 18.81 11.14
C GLU A 221 -16.07 18.32 10.20
N LYS A 222 -15.43 17.18 10.53
CA LYS A 222 -14.47 16.54 9.63
C LYS A 222 -15.18 16.05 8.39
N THR A 223 -14.49 16.08 7.26
CA THR A 223 -15.06 15.72 5.97
C THR A 223 -14.93 14.21 5.71
N LEU A 224 -16.06 13.53 5.49
CA LEU A 224 -16.08 12.11 5.14
C LEU A 224 -15.45 11.86 3.76
N ARG A 225 -14.50 10.92 3.69
CA ARG A 225 -13.86 10.44 2.47
C ARG A 225 -13.68 8.95 2.55
N TYR A 226 -14.57 8.20 1.92
CA TYR A 226 -14.52 6.74 1.90
C TYR A 226 -14.92 6.24 0.52
N SER A 227 -13.99 5.60 -0.16
CA SER A 227 -14.14 5.02 -1.49
C SER A 227 -14.42 3.52 -1.42
N GLY A 228 -14.00 2.85 -0.34
CA GLY A 228 -14.06 1.39 -0.21
C GLY A 228 -12.79 0.67 -0.64
N CYS A 229 -11.77 1.38 -1.13
CA CYS A 229 -10.43 0.88 -1.46
C CYS A 229 -9.43 1.51 -0.49
N MET A 230 -8.68 0.66 0.22
CA MET A 230 -7.71 1.11 1.22
C MET A 230 -6.63 1.98 0.58
N VAL A 231 -6.14 1.59 -0.60
CA VAL A 231 -5.14 2.35 -1.35
C VAL A 231 -5.63 3.75 -1.67
N ALA A 232 -6.84 3.88 -2.21
CA ALA A 232 -7.41 5.19 -2.56
C ALA A 232 -7.66 6.07 -1.32
N ASP A 233 -8.17 5.48 -0.25
CA ASP A 233 -8.52 6.21 0.98
C ASP A 233 -7.28 6.68 1.74
N ILE A 234 -6.23 5.86 1.87
CA ILE A 234 -4.97 6.26 2.50
C ILE A 234 -4.15 7.18 1.58
N HIS A 235 -4.19 6.96 0.26
CA HIS A 235 -3.59 7.89 -0.70
C HIS A 235 -4.19 9.29 -0.55
N HIS A 236 -5.50 9.42 -0.34
CA HIS A 236 -6.13 10.71 -0.09
C HIS A 236 -5.54 11.40 1.15
N ILE A 237 -5.29 10.67 2.24
CA ILE A 237 -4.66 11.20 3.46
C ILE A 237 -3.25 11.72 3.16
N LEU A 238 -2.40 10.89 2.54
CA LEU A 238 -1.04 11.27 2.15
C LEU A 238 -1.04 12.46 1.17
N SER A 239 -1.97 12.48 0.23
CA SER A 239 -2.07 13.50 -0.80
C SER A 239 -2.56 14.85 -0.25
N LYS A 240 -3.47 14.83 0.74
CA LYS A 240 -3.91 16.04 1.47
C LYS A 240 -2.97 16.43 2.61
N GLY A 241 -2.04 15.55 2.97
CA GLY A 241 -1.14 15.70 4.10
C GLY A 241 -1.85 15.72 5.45
N GLN A 242 -3.06 15.16 5.54
CA GLN A 242 -3.81 15.01 6.79
C GLN A 242 -5.04 14.13 6.59
N GLY A 243 -5.52 13.56 7.70
CA GLY A 243 -6.75 12.80 7.78
C GLY A 243 -6.59 11.55 8.63
N ILE A 244 -7.65 10.77 8.76
CA ILE A 244 -7.62 9.50 9.47
C ILE A 244 -8.37 8.42 8.69
N PHE A 245 -7.80 7.23 8.62
CA PHE A 245 -8.45 6.01 8.15
C PHE A 245 -8.57 5.04 9.32
N SER A 246 -9.72 4.37 9.43
CA SER A 246 -9.97 3.40 10.50
C SER A 246 -10.72 2.17 10.02
N ASN A 247 -10.14 0.99 10.22
CA ASN A 247 -10.80 -0.30 10.08
C ASN A 247 -10.73 -1.02 11.42
N ILE A 248 -11.79 -0.85 12.23
CA ILE A 248 -11.87 -1.42 13.58
C ILE A 248 -12.60 -2.76 13.55
N GLY A 249 -12.17 -3.66 14.43
CA GLY A 249 -12.83 -4.93 14.66
C GLY A 249 -14.24 -4.78 15.26
N GLY A 250 -15.13 -5.68 14.86
CA GLY A 250 -16.52 -5.65 15.34
C GLY A 250 -16.75 -6.41 16.66
N GLY A 251 -15.71 -6.93 17.30
CA GLY A 251 -15.83 -7.77 18.50
C GLY A 251 -16.26 -9.21 18.22
N GLU A 252 -16.47 -10.00 19.28
CA GLU A 252 -16.66 -11.47 19.20
C GLU A 252 -17.78 -11.92 18.26
N ASP A 253 -18.89 -11.18 18.19
CA ASP A 253 -20.05 -11.53 17.37
C ASP A 253 -19.94 -11.06 15.89
N SER A 254 -18.82 -10.42 15.52
CA SER A 254 -18.58 -9.93 14.16
C SER A 254 -17.93 -10.99 13.27
N LYS A 255 -18.24 -10.95 11.97
CA LYS A 255 -17.48 -11.69 10.95
C LYS A 255 -15.98 -11.37 10.99
N TYR A 256 -15.63 -10.16 11.41
CA TYR A 256 -14.27 -9.66 11.50
C TYR A 256 -14.03 -9.12 12.92
N PRO A 257 -13.75 -9.99 13.90
CA PRO A 257 -13.58 -9.59 15.30
C PRO A 257 -12.35 -8.70 15.48
N ASP A 258 -11.25 -9.03 14.78
CA ASP A 258 -9.97 -8.33 14.82
C ASP A 258 -9.76 -7.38 13.64
N GLY A 259 -10.83 -6.97 12.95
CA GLY A 259 -10.74 -6.14 11.75
C GLY A 259 -10.67 -6.95 10.45
N LYS A 260 -10.94 -6.28 9.32
CA LYS A 260 -11.04 -6.96 8.01
C LYS A 260 -9.68 -7.11 7.32
N LEU A 261 -8.76 -6.18 7.53
CA LEU A 261 -7.56 -6.05 6.70
C LEU A 261 -6.42 -6.94 7.19
N ARG A 262 -5.57 -7.39 6.28
CA ARG A 262 -4.44 -8.27 6.54
C ARG A 262 -3.23 -7.47 6.99
N HIS A 263 -2.55 -7.98 8.01
CA HIS A 263 -1.42 -7.30 8.61
C HIS A 263 -0.22 -7.24 7.68
N VAL A 264 0.04 -8.33 6.95
CA VAL A 264 1.30 -8.53 6.24
C VAL A 264 1.39 -7.70 4.96
N PHE A 265 0.37 -7.74 4.12
CA PHE A 265 0.40 -7.12 2.79
C PHE A 265 -0.56 -5.92 2.61
N GLU A 266 -1.38 -5.58 3.62
CA GLU A 266 -2.20 -4.35 3.61
C GLU A 266 -1.73 -3.37 4.70
N CYS A 267 -1.90 -3.72 5.98
CA CYS A 267 -1.68 -2.79 7.10
C CYS A 267 -0.20 -2.44 7.31
N GLY A 268 0.69 -3.42 7.27
CA GLY A 268 2.12 -3.23 7.49
C GLY A 268 2.79 -2.28 6.50
N PRO A 269 2.62 -2.46 5.17
CA PRO A 269 3.14 -1.54 4.16
C PRO A 269 2.63 -0.12 4.32
N PHE A 270 1.33 0.07 4.58
CA PHE A 270 0.77 1.40 4.79
C PHE A 270 1.24 2.06 6.09
N ALA A 271 1.35 1.30 7.18
CA ALA A 271 1.92 1.80 8.43
C ALA A 271 3.35 2.32 8.22
N TYR A 272 4.17 1.57 7.46
CA TYR A 272 5.54 1.97 7.13
C TYR A 272 5.57 3.30 6.38
N LEU A 273 4.73 3.44 5.35
CA LEU A 273 4.65 4.67 4.56
C LEU A 273 4.12 5.86 5.36
N VAL A 274 3.04 5.69 6.12
CA VAL A 274 2.41 6.81 6.82
C VAL A 274 3.27 7.28 8.00
N GLU A 275 3.89 6.38 8.76
CA GLU A 275 4.80 6.79 9.84
C GLU A 275 6.08 7.44 9.31
N GLU A 276 6.62 6.99 8.17
CA GLU A 276 7.74 7.68 7.51
C GLU A 276 7.34 9.09 7.01
N ALA A 277 6.07 9.29 6.65
CA ALA A 277 5.51 10.61 6.34
C ALA A 277 5.20 11.46 7.60
N GLY A 278 5.54 10.99 8.81
CA GLY A 278 5.30 11.70 10.07
C GLY A 278 3.91 11.49 10.67
N GLY A 279 3.10 10.60 10.10
CA GLY A 279 1.84 10.17 10.69
C GLY A 279 2.02 9.12 11.79
N LEU A 280 0.91 8.51 12.21
CA LEU A 280 0.89 7.42 13.19
C LEU A 280 0.01 6.28 12.70
N SER A 281 0.34 5.06 13.10
CA SER A 281 -0.50 3.86 12.91
C SER A 281 -0.70 3.10 14.22
N SER A 282 -1.88 2.50 14.43
CA SER A 282 -2.16 1.68 15.60
C SER A 282 -3.22 0.61 15.33
N ASP A 283 -3.14 -0.53 16.03
CA ASP A 283 -4.22 -1.53 16.08
C ASP A 283 -5.27 -1.25 17.18
N GLY A 284 -5.16 -0.10 17.86
CA GLY A 284 -5.96 0.24 19.04
C GLY A 284 -5.27 -0.07 20.37
N VAL A 285 -4.16 -0.83 20.35
CA VAL A 285 -3.38 -1.20 21.55
C VAL A 285 -1.91 -0.83 21.41
N GLN A 286 -1.30 -1.09 20.25
CA GLN A 286 0.11 -0.82 19.94
C GLN A 286 0.25 -0.25 18.53
N SER A 287 1.46 0.17 18.13
CA SER A 287 1.73 0.57 16.74
C SER A 287 1.66 -0.65 15.81
N ILE A 288 1.15 -0.46 14.60
CA ILE A 288 1.17 -1.52 13.57
C ILE A 288 2.61 -1.90 13.24
N LEU A 289 3.55 -0.95 13.28
CA LEU A 289 4.97 -1.23 13.03
C LEU A 289 5.61 -2.14 14.07
N ASP A 290 5.07 -2.20 15.28
CA ASP A 290 5.61 -3.03 16.37
C ASP A 290 4.86 -4.36 16.54
N LYS A 291 3.73 -4.53 15.84
CA LYS A 291 2.93 -5.75 15.91
C LYS A 291 3.64 -6.88 15.13
N LYS A 292 3.95 -7.95 15.86
CA LYS A 292 4.66 -9.13 15.33
C LYS A 292 3.83 -9.88 14.28
N ILE A 293 4.50 -10.34 13.24
CA ILE A 293 3.94 -11.26 12.25
C ILE A 293 3.99 -12.66 12.84
N THR A 294 2.82 -13.25 13.07
CA THR A 294 2.65 -14.60 13.62
C THR A 294 2.09 -15.58 12.60
N ASP A 295 1.38 -15.06 11.60
CA ASP A 295 0.80 -15.81 10.49
C ASP A 295 0.72 -14.89 9.26
N VAL A 296 0.81 -15.45 8.05
CA VAL A 296 0.80 -14.68 6.79
C VAL A 296 -0.58 -14.07 6.50
N ASP A 297 -1.65 -14.74 6.93
CA ASP A 297 -3.05 -14.32 6.74
C ASP A 297 -3.61 -13.55 7.92
N GLN A 298 -2.78 -13.23 8.92
CA GLN A 298 -3.24 -12.59 10.15
C GLN A 298 -3.92 -11.26 9.83
N ARG A 299 -5.11 -11.07 10.39
CA ARG A 299 -5.86 -9.81 10.29
C ARG A 299 -5.54 -8.89 11.47
N THR A 300 -5.72 -7.60 11.25
CA THR A 300 -5.57 -6.61 12.31
C THR A 300 -6.51 -5.43 12.10
N ALA A 301 -6.93 -4.83 13.21
CA ALA A 301 -7.52 -3.51 13.21
C ALA A 301 -6.42 -2.51 12.83
N ILE A 302 -6.82 -1.39 12.24
CA ILE A 302 -5.90 -0.31 11.90
C ILE A 302 -6.58 1.05 12.06
N ILE A 303 -5.85 1.97 12.68
CA ILE A 303 -6.13 3.39 12.79
C ILE A 303 -4.87 4.09 12.30
N ILE A 304 -4.96 4.88 11.24
CA ILE A 304 -3.77 5.39 10.55
C ILE A 304 -4.01 6.79 9.98
N GLY A 305 -3.02 7.66 10.12
CA GLY A 305 -3.06 9.03 9.58
C GLY A 305 -2.43 10.06 10.52
N SER A 306 -3.12 11.20 10.67
CA SER A 306 -2.70 12.33 11.50
C SER A 306 -2.56 11.94 12.97
N LYS A 307 -1.38 12.19 13.53
CA LYS A 307 -0.94 11.67 14.84
C LYS A 307 -1.94 11.93 15.98
N ASN A 308 -2.35 13.18 16.19
CA ASN A 308 -3.22 13.53 17.32
C ASN A 308 -4.60 12.87 17.19
N GLU A 309 -5.10 12.71 15.96
CA GLU A 309 -6.38 12.05 15.73
C GLU A 309 -6.30 10.53 15.93
N VAL A 310 -5.19 9.90 15.56
CA VAL A 310 -4.94 8.49 15.86
C VAL A 310 -4.89 8.26 17.36
N GLU A 311 -4.11 9.06 18.11
CA GLU A 311 -4.00 8.97 19.57
C GLU A 311 -5.35 9.20 20.27
N LYS A 312 -6.11 10.22 19.83
CA LYS A 312 -7.48 10.49 20.32
C LYS A 312 -8.39 9.28 20.10
N THR A 313 -8.34 8.69 18.92
CA THR A 313 -9.18 7.52 18.57
C THR A 313 -8.82 6.30 19.41
N VAL A 314 -7.52 6.03 19.59
CA VAL A 314 -7.03 4.95 20.47
C VAL A 314 -7.49 5.16 21.91
N GLY A 315 -7.42 6.40 22.41
CA GLY A 315 -7.91 6.77 23.74
C GLY A 315 -9.41 6.53 23.92
N ILE A 316 -10.22 6.80 22.89
CA ILE A 316 -11.67 6.51 22.90
C ILE A 316 -11.92 5.00 22.92
N LEU A 317 -11.19 4.22 22.12
CA LEU A 317 -11.36 2.77 22.02
C LEU A 317 -10.96 2.03 23.30
N SER A 318 -10.10 2.63 24.12
CA SER A 318 -9.61 2.06 25.38
C SER A 318 -10.46 2.41 26.61
N ALA A 319 -11.50 3.24 26.45
CA ALA A 319 -12.37 3.74 27.52
C ALA A 319 -13.54 2.80 27.83
#